data_AF-A0AAV6UAD7-F1
#
_entry.id   AF-A0AAV6UAD7-F1
#
_cell.length_a   1.000
_cell.length_b   1.000
_cell.length_c   1.000
_cell.angle_alpha   90.00
_cell.angle_beta   90.00
_cell.angle_gamma   90.00
#
_symmetry.space_group_name_H-M   'P 1'
#
loop_
_entity.id
_entity.type
_entity.pdbx_description
1 polymer ?
#
loop_
_entity_poly.entity_id
_entity_poly.type
_entity_poly.pdbx_seq_one_letter_code
_entity_poly.pdbx_strand_id
1 'polypeptide(L)'
;MKHRSNIFQQLKTEFQEPNAKLTVHWDGKLLQNLTGKEKVDRLPVIVSGESVHQLLTVAKLASGTGENQADAVLEDWGLADKVSAMCFDTTSVNTGKNNGTCALLEQKLDKTLLYLACRHHIMELIIGAVFEKCMGFSSAPEVLLFKRFQAYWEFIDKLHYGL
;
A
#
# COMPACT_ATOMS: atom_id res chain seq x y z
N MET A 1 8.67 6.57 -23.59
CA MET A 1 8.21 7.50 -22.53
C MET A 1 6.98 8.32 -22.94
N LYS A 2 6.99 9.02 -24.10
CA LYS A 2 5.84 9.84 -24.58
C LYS A 2 4.49 9.10 -24.63
N HIS A 3 4.45 7.85 -25.10
CA HIS A 3 3.21 7.08 -25.19
C HIS A 3 2.54 6.82 -23.83
N ARG A 4 3.31 6.43 -22.80
CA ARG A 4 2.79 6.20 -21.44
C ARG A 4 2.30 7.51 -20.79
N SER A 5 3.02 8.61 -21.02
CA SER A 5 2.63 9.94 -20.58
C SER A 5 1.30 10.38 -21.20
N ASN A 6 1.09 10.10 -22.48
CA ASN A 6 -0.16 10.45 -23.16
C ASN A 6 -1.34 9.62 -22.66
N ILE A 7 -1.15 8.30 -22.49
CA ILE A 7 -2.18 7.42 -21.90
C ILE A 7 -2.57 7.92 -20.50
N PHE A 8 -1.58 8.31 -19.68
CA PHE A 8 -1.83 8.84 -18.35
C PHE A 8 -2.66 10.12 -18.37
N GLN A 9 -2.30 11.09 -19.21
CA GLN A 9 -3.06 12.33 -19.32
C GLN A 9 -4.47 12.10 -19.86
N GLN A 10 -4.63 11.16 -20.79
CA GLN A 10 -5.93 10.77 -21.30
C GLN A 10 -6.80 10.15 -20.20
N LEU A 11 -6.28 9.17 -19.46
CA LEU A 11 -6.96 8.56 -18.31
C LEU A 11 -7.37 9.61 -17.28
N LYS A 12 -6.47 10.54 -16.95
CA LYS A 12 -6.73 11.62 -16.01
C LYS A 12 -7.85 12.56 -16.47
N THR A 13 -7.94 12.82 -17.77
CA THR A 13 -8.98 13.68 -18.36
C THR A 13 -10.33 12.98 -18.44
N GLU A 14 -10.32 11.70 -18.79
CA GLU A 14 -11.52 10.85 -18.93
C GLU A 14 -12.12 10.46 -17.58
N PHE A 15 -11.31 10.40 -16.52
CA PHE A 15 -11.76 10.03 -15.18
C PHE A 15 -12.63 11.14 -14.56
N GLN A 16 -13.95 10.95 -14.65
CA GLN A 16 -14.97 11.86 -14.15
C GLN A 16 -15.85 11.12 -13.14
N GLU A 17 -15.59 11.32 -11.84
CA GLU A 17 -16.39 10.72 -10.78
C GLU A 17 -17.10 11.78 -9.94
N PRO A 18 -18.18 12.41 -10.45
CA PRO A 18 -18.75 13.62 -9.85
C PRO A 18 -19.36 13.40 -8.46
N ASN A 19 -19.85 12.18 -8.14
CA ASN A 19 -20.61 11.91 -6.91
C ASN A 19 -20.03 10.79 -6.03
N ALA A 20 -18.83 10.27 -6.35
CA ALA A 20 -18.30 9.11 -5.65
C ALA A 20 -17.63 9.51 -4.32
N LYS A 21 -17.98 8.79 -3.25
CA LYS A 21 -17.13 8.72 -2.05
C LYS A 21 -16.01 7.73 -2.34
N LEU A 22 -14.77 8.23 -2.35
CA LEU A 22 -13.61 7.44 -2.73
C LEU A 22 -12.81 7.01 -1.50
N THR A 23 -12.26 5.81 -1.58
CA THR A 23 -11.19 5.33 -0.71
C THR A 23 -9.89 5.47 -1.47
N VAL A 24 -8.90 6.15 -0.88
CA VAL A 24 -7.54 6.16 -1.42
C VAL A 24 -6.71 5.03 -0.80
N HIS A 25 -5.94 4.33 -1.63
CA HIS A 25 -5.14 3.18 -1.25
C HIS A 25 -3.69 3.44 -1.64
N TRP A 26 -2.75 3.09 -0.77
CA TRP A 26 -1.33 3.10 -1.11
C TRP A 26 -0.58 1.97 -0.42
N ASP A 27 0.48 1.50 -1.10
CA ASP A 27 1.44 0.54 -0.58
C ASP A 27 2.85 0.91 -1.06
N GLY A 28 3.85 0.79 -0.20
CA GLY A 28 5.24 1.14 -0.50
C GLY A 28 6.04 -0.07 -0.94
N LYS A 29 6.76 0.03 -2.06
CA LYS A 29 7.61 -1.07 -2.54
C LYS A 29 8.96 -0.60 -3.08
N LEU A 30 10.02 -1.28 -2.65
CA LEU A 30 11.36 -1.12 -3.22
C LEU A 30 11.43 -1.82 -4.58
N LEU A 31 11.48 -1.05 -5.67
CA LEU A 31 11.58 -1.56 -7.04
C LEU A 31 12.85 -1.03 -7.71
N GLN A 32 13.35 -1.75 -8.72
CA GLN A 32 14.45 -1.24 -9.54
C GLN A 32 14.03 0.06 -10.24
N ASN A 33 14.94 1.01 -10.33
CA ASN A 33 14.70 2.22 -11.07
C ASN A 33 14.53 1.92 -12.57
N LEU A 34 13.81 2.80 -13.29
CA LEU A 34 13.57 2.63 -14.73
C LEU A 34 14.86 2.70 -15.55
N THR A 35 15.86 3.39 -15.01
CA THR A 35 17.20 3.54 -15.55
C THR A 35 18.18 3.16 -14.46
N GLY A 36 19.12 2.26 -14.74
CA GLY A 36 20.10 1.81 -13.75
C GLY A 36 19.69 0.53 -13.02
N LYS A 37 20.42 0.23 -11.94
CA LYS A 37 20.25 -1.00 -11.13
C LYS A 37 19.87 -0.70 -9.68
N GLU A 38 19.86 0.56 -9.29
CA GLU A 38 19.49 1.00 -7.96
C GLU A 38 18.02 0.69 -7.67
N LYS A 39 17.74 0.36 -6.41
CA LYS A 39 16.37 0.23 -5.91
C LYS A 39 15.90 1.59 -5.41
N VAL A 40 14.65 1.92 -5.70
CA VAL A 40 14.00 3.17 -5.29
C VAL A 40 12.65 2.84 -4.70
N ASP A 41 12.22 3.63 -3.73
CA ASP A 41 10.87 3.55 -3.18
C ASP A 41 9.87 3.97 -4.25
N ARG A 42 8.91 3.06 -4.52
CA ARG A 42 7.76 3.30 -5.39
C ARG A 42 6.49 3.23 -4.57
N LEU A 43 5.59 4.16 -4.83
CA LEU A 43 4.30 4.23 -4.17
C LEU A 43 3.18 4.15 -5.22
N PRO A 44 2.65 2.95 -5.54
CA PRO A 44 1.35 2.83 -6.17
C PRO A 44 0.28 3.51 -5.32
N VAL A 45 -0.50 4.39 -5.95
CA VAL A 45 -1.68 5.03 -5.36
C VAL A 45 -2.88 4.71 -6.22
N ILE A 46 -3.93 4.18 -5.59
CA ILE A 46 -5.16 3.74 -6.24
C ILE A 46 -6.32 4.44 -5.54
N VAL A 47 -7.36 4.79 -6.29
CA VAL A 47 -8.67 5.12 -5.69
C VAL A 47 -9.68 4.05 -6.03
N SER A 48 -10.55 3.75 -5.07
CA SER A 48 -11.70 2.91 -5.30
C SER A 48 -12.99 3.52 -4.79
N GLY A 49 -14.10 3.15 -5.42
CA GLY A 49 -15.47 3.50 -5.03
C GLY A 49 -16.43 2.40 -5.48
N GLU A 50 -17.73 2.68 -5.49
CA GLU A 50 -18.78 1.71 -5.81
C GLU A 50 -18.61 1.00 -7.17
N SER A 51 -18.12 1.72 -8.19
CA SER A 51 -17.87 1.16 -9.53
C SER A 51 -16.52 1.58 -10.08
N VAL A 52 -15.63 2.02 -9.19
CA VAL A 52 -14.37 2.68 -9.55
C VAL A 52 -13.21 1.94 -8.95
N HIS A 53 -12.22 1.63 -9.77
CA HIS A 53 -10.89 1.20 -9.35
C HIS A 53 -9.88 1.80 -10.34
N GLN A 54 -9.20 2.87 -9.93
CA GLN A 54 -8.31 3.62 -10.80
C GLN A 54 -6.93 3.76 -10.17
N LEU A 55 -5.90 3.31 -10.89
CA LEU A 55 -4.50 3.61 -10.55
C LEU A 55 -4.23 5.08 -10.87
N LEU A 56 -3.93 5.87 -9.84
CA LEU A 56 -3.64 7.29 -9.97
C LEU A 56 -2.17 7.54 -10.29
N THR A 57 -1.26 6.77 -9.69
CA THR A 57 0.18 6.95 -9.90
C THR A 57 0.98 5.76 -9.38
N VAL A 58 2.24 5.69 -9.79
CA VAL A 58 3.27 4.83 -9.18
C VAL A 58 4.49 5.72 -8.93
N ALA A 59 4.36 6.59 -7.93
CA ALA A 59 5.30 7.67 -7.69
C ALA A 59 6.68 7.14 -7.31
N LYS A 60 7.75 7.78 -7.82
CA LYS A 60 9.10 7.62 -7.25
C LYS A 60 9.17 8.50 -6.02
N LEU A 61 9.46 7.92 -4.85
CA LEU A 61 9.67 8.73 -3.66
C LEU A 61 11.14 9.13 -3.53
N ALA A 62 11.39 10.32 -3.00
CA ALA A 62 12.73 10.73 -2.59
C ALA A 62 13.21 9.91 -1.37
N SER A 63 12.27 9.58 -0.49
CA SER A 63 12.42 8.61 0.60
C SER A 63 11.05 8.09 1.02
N GLY A 64 11.00 6.93 1.66
CA GLY A 64 9.75 6.35 2.16
C GLY A 64 9.11 7.04 3.37
N THR A 65 9.43 8.31 3.69
CA THR A 65 8.85 9.04 4.85
C THR A 65 7.36 9.31 4.67
N GLY A 66 6.62 9.48 5.78
CA GLY A 66 5.18 9.73 5.74
C GLY A 66 4.80 11.01 4.98
N GLU A 67 5.65 12.05 5.04
CA GLU A 67 5.46 13.29 4.30
C GLU A 67 5.55 13.08 2.78
N ASN A 68 6.61 12.43 2.30
CA ASN A 68 6.77 12.11 0.89
C ASN A 68 5.66 11.19 0.38
N GLN A 69 5.18 10.27 1.22
CA GLN A 69 4.04 9.43 0.87
C GLN A 69 2.74 10.24 0.79
N ALA A 70 2.47 11.12 1.74
CA ALA A 70 1.26 11.95 1.75
C ALA A 70 1.21 12.88 0.54
N ASP A 71 2.35 13.49 0.17
CA ASP A 71 2.45 14.34 -1.02
C ASP A 71 2.21 13.55 -2.32
N ALA A 72 2.74 12.32 -2.40
CA ALA A 72 2.50 11.44 -3.55
C ALA A 72 1.04 10.97 -3.64
N VAL A 73 0.38 10.76 -2.50
CA VAL A 73 -1.04 10.36 -2.45
C VAL A 73 -1.96 11.51 -2.87
N LEU A 74 -1.60 12.75 -2.55
CA LEU A 74 -2.35 13.95 -2.93
C LEU A 74 -1.96 14.51 -4.31
N GLU A 75 -1.32 13.70 -5.15
CA GLU A 75 -1.00 14.10 -6.52
C GLU A 75 -2.27 14.61 -7.22
N ASP A 76 -2.15 15.72 -7.96
CA ASP A 76 -3.26 16.56 -8.37
C ASP A 76 -4.21 15.88 -9.36
N TRP A 77 -5.16 15.09 -8.88
CA TRP A 77 -6.27 14.54 -9.67
C TRP A 77 -7.60 15.27 -9.43
N GLY A 78 -7.60 16.34 -8.62
CA GLY A 78 -8.83 17.04 -8.23
C GLY A 78 -9.81 16.16 -7.45
N LEU A 79 -9.32 15.17 -6.69
CA LEU A 79 -10.14 14.19 -5.96
C LEU A 79 -10.23 14.46 -4.45
N ALA A 80 -9.54 15.48 -3.94
CA ALA A 80 -9.45 15.81 -2.51
C ALA A 80 -10.82 15.79 -1.80
N ASP A 81 -11.81 16.49 -2.36
CA ASP A 81 -13.15 16.58 -1.77
C ASP A 81 -13.90 15.23 -1.72
N LYS A 82 -13.57 14.33 -2.66
CA LYS A 82 -14.23 13.03 -2.85
C LYS A 82 -13.66 11.95 -1.95
N VAL A 83 -12.38 12.07 -1.55
CA VAL A 83 -11.74 11.13 -0.64
C VAL A 83 -12.44 11.16 0.71
N SER A 84 -12.98 10.03 1.12
CA SER A 84 -13.73 9.87 2.39
C SER A 84 -13.13 8.78 3.28
N ALA A 85 -12.24 7.95 2.73
CA ALA A 85 -11.57 6.89 3.44
C ALA A 85 -10.14 6.68 2.90
N MET A 86 -9.31 6.02 3.70
CA MET A 86 -7.97 5.61 3.33
C MET A 86 -7.71 4.17 3.72
N CYS A 87 -7.05 3.43 2.84
CA CYS A 87 -6.65 2.04 3.03
C CYS A 87 -5.14 1.92 2.91
N PHE A 88 -4.51 1.34 3.93
CA PHE A 88 -3.06 1.42 4.09
C PHE A 88 -2.56 0.27 4.99
N ASP A 89 -1.28 -0.07 4.84
CA ASP A 89 -0.60 -1.02 5.73
C ASP A 89 -0.32 -0.43 7.10
N THR A 90 -0.44 -1.23 8.17
CA THR A 90 -0.26 -0.78 9.58
C THR A 90 1.20 -0.62 9.99
N THR A 91 2.02 -0.05 9.11
CA THR A 91 3.41 0.30 9.40
C THR A 91 3.48 1.61 10.20
N SER A 92 4.58 1.82 10.93
CA SER A 92 4.77 3.03 11.72
C SER A 92 4.81 4.30 10.85
N VAL A 93 5.28 4.19 9.61
CA VAL A 93 5.33 5.32 8.67
C VAL A 93 3.94 5.75 8.21
N ASN A 94 2.96 4.85 8.15
CA ASN A 94 1.58 5.20 7.83
C ASN A 94 0.80 5.66 9.06
N THR A 95 1.03 5.01 10.21
CA THR A 95 0.21 5.14 11.44
C THR A 95 0.76 6.09 12.49
N GLY A 96 1.96 6.66 12.28
CA GLY A 96 2.57 7.60 13.21
C GLY A 96 1.66 8.79 13.52
N LYS A 97 1.46 9.08 14.81
CA LYS A 97 0.51 10.12 15.26
C LYS A 97 0.79 11.51 14.67
N ASN A 98 2.07 11.89 14.60
CA ASN A 98 2.46 13.26 14.21
C ASN A 98 2.97 13.32 12.75
N ASN A 99 3.70 12.30 12.32
CA ASN A 99 4.39 12.27 11.02
C ASN A 99 3.99 11.07 10.15
N GLY A 100 2.93 10.37 10.53
CA GLY A 100 2.41 9.26 9.75
C GLY A 100 1.67 9.75 8.53
N THR A 101 1.76 9.00 7.43
CA THR A 101 1.06 9.33 6.17
C THR A 101 -0.42 9.64 6.39
N CYS A 102 -1.12 8.87 7.23
CA CYS A 102 -2.55 9.09 7.50
C CYS A 102 -2.83 10.43 8.19
N ALA A 103 -2.07 10.76 9.23
CA ALA A 103 -2.24 12.01 9.97
C ALA A 103 -1.94 13.23 9.08
N LEU A 104 -0.92 13.13 8.23
CA LEU A 104 -0.54 14.17 7.29
C LEU A 104 -1.57 14.35 6.18
N LEU A 105 -2.21 13.27 5.71
CA LEU A 105 -3.30 13.34 4.73
C LEU A 105 -4.51 14.09 5.28
N GLU A 106 -4.96 13.77 6.49
CA GLU A 106 -6.07 14.49 7.13
C GLU A 106 -5.75 15.98 7.33
N GLN A 107 -4.51 16.31 7.73
CA GLN A 107 -4.06 17.70 7.89
C GLN A 107 -4.05 18.46 6.55
N LYS A 108 -3.52 17.85 5.49
CA LYS A 108 -3.43 18.49 4.16
C LYS A 108 -4.79 18.63 3.48
N LEU A 109 -5.72 17.71 3.74
CA LEU A 109 -7.08 17.75 3.23
C LEU A 109 -8.05 18.55 4.11
N ASP A 110 -7.61 18.96 5.30
CA ASP A 110 -8.45 19.57 6.35
C ASP A 110 -9.76 18.78 6.58
N LYS A 111 -9.64 17.45 6.63
CA LYS A 111 -10.78 16.54 6.66
C LYS A 111 -10.49 15.28 7.46
N THR A 112 -11.45 14.87 8.29
CA THR A 112 -11.41 13.55 8.93
C THR A 112 -11.79 12.47 7.91
N LEU A 113 -10.96 11.44 7.81
CA LEU A 113 -11.11 10.32 6.89
C LEU A 113 -11.36 9.03 7.65
N LEU A 114 -12.07 8.08 7.03
CA LEU A 114 -12.22 6.74 7.60
C LEU A 114 -10.92 5.93 7.41
N TYR A 115 -10.38 5.42 8.51
CA TYR A 115 -9.17 4.59 8.52
C TYR A 115 -9.53 3.12 8.24
N LEU A 116 -9.07 2.58 7.12
CA LEU A 116 -9.23 1.18 6.73
C LEU A 116 -7.86 0.49 6.73
N ALA A 117 -7.29 0.31 7.93
CA ALA A 117 -6.02 -0.39 8.08
C ALA A 117 -6.09 -1.82 7.52
N CYS A 118 -5.04 -2.25 6.82
CA CYS A 118 -4.98 -3.54 6.15
C CYS A 118 -5.17 -4.71 7.13
N ARG A 119 -6.27 -5.46 6.96
CA ARG A 119 -6.60 -6.61 7.82
C ARG A 119 -5.60 -7.76 7.67
N HIS A 120 -5.04 -7.96 6.47
CA HIS A 120 -4.01 -8.98 6.27
C HIS A 120 -2.82 -8.70 7.16
N HIS A 121 -2.35 -7.45 7.19
CA HIS A 121 -1.24 -7.07 8.04
C HIS A 121 -1.57 -7.21 9.54
N ILE A 122 -2.79 -6.86 9.96
CA ILE A 122 -3.23 -7.11 11.35
C ILE A 122 -3.19 -8.61 11.68
N MET A 123 -3.66 -9.47 10.78
CA MET A 123 -3.61 -10.92 10.97
C MET A 123 -2.17 -11.44 10.99
N GLU A 124 -1.28 -10.93 10.13
CA GLU A 124 0.14 -11.25 10.15
C GLU A 124 0.78 -10.90 11.50
N LEU A 125 0.47 -9.73 12.07
CA LEU A 125 0.95 -9.32 13.39
C LEU A 125 0.47 -10.26 14.50
N ILE A 126 -0.82 -10.64 14.48
CA ILE A 126 -1.40 -11.57 15.45
C ILE A 126 -0.74 -12.95 15.33
N ILE A 127 -0.64 -13.48 14.10
CA ILE A 127 -0.02 -14.78 13.84
C ILE A 127 1.46 -14.75 14.24
N GLY A 128 2.17 -13.66 13.96
CA GLY A 128 3.56 -13.46 14.39
C GLY A 128 3.72 -13.53 15.90
N ALA A 129 2.87 -12.82 16.65
CA ALA A 129 2.88 -12.85 18.11
C ALA A 129 2.54 -14.23 18.68
N VAL A 130 1.55 -14.93 18.10
CA VAL A 130 1.20 -16.31 18.49
C VAL A 130 2.36 -17.25 18.18
N PHE A 131 2.98 -17.13 17.01
CA PHE A 131 4.12 -17.94 16.62
C PHE A 131 5.29 -17.75 17.60
N GLU A 132 5.65 -16.52 17.92
CA GLU A 132 6.70 -16.22 18.90
C GLU A 132 6.37 -16.81 20.27
N LYS A 133 5.11 -16.73 20.71
CA LYS A 133 4.67 -17.31 21.97
C LYS A 133 4.76 -18.84 21.99
N CYS A 134 4.38 -19.49 20.89
CA CYS A 134 4.34 -20.95 20.78
C CYS A 134 5.71 -21.58 20.50
N MET A 135 6.53 -20.93 19.67
CA MET A 135 7.77 -21.49 19.12
C MET A 135 9.03 -20.84 19.68
N GLY A 136 8.89 -19.76 20.46
CA GLY A 136 9.98 -18.96 21.00
C GLY A 136 10.43 -17.85 20.05
N PHE A 137 11.11 -16.84 20.61
CA PHE A 137 11.71 -15.76 19.83
C PHE A 137 12.87 -16.30 18.97
N SER A 138 12.92 -15.87 17.71
CA SER A 138 14.01 -16.16 16.79
C SER A 138 14.53 -14.86 16.20
N SER A 139 15.80 -14.54 16.44
CA SER A 139 16.53 -13.47 15.77
C SER A 139 17.13 -13.91 14.43
N ALA A 140 17.00 -15.19 14.06
CA ALA A 140 17.49 -15.69 12.80
C ALA A 140 16.72 -15.04 11.63
N PRO A 141 17.40 -14.64 10.54
CA PRO A 141 16.76 -14.02 9.38
C PRO A 141 15.75 -14.96 8.70
N GLU A 142 15.85 -16.26 8.96
CA GLU A 142 14.94 -17.27 8.46
C GLU A 142 14.59 -18.28 9.56
N VAL A 143 13.31 -18.56 9.74
CA VAL A 143 12.84 -19.65 10.59
C VAL A 143 12.98 -20.95 9.81
N LEU A 144 13.86 -21.85 10.26
CA LEU A 144 14.15 -23.12 9.58
C LEU A 144 12.90 -23.97 9.31
N LEU A 145 11.90 -23.90 10.20
CA LEU A 145 10.61 -24.57 10.00
C LEU A 145 9.92 -24.07 8.71
N PHE A 146 9.85 -22.76 8.50
CA PHE A 146 9.26 -22.18 7.29
C PHE A 146 10.08 -22.49 6.04
N LYS A 147 11.41 -22.56 6.15
CA LYS A 147 12.27 -22.96 5.03
C LYS A 147 12.03 -24.40 4.59
N ARG A 148 11.93 -25.32 5.56
CA ARG A 148 11.57 -26.72 5.29
C ARG A 148 10.18 -26.82 4.69
N PHE A 149 9.22 -26.09 5.23
CA PHE A 149 7.86 -26.06 4.71
C PHE A 149 7.81 -25.53 3.26
N GLN A 150 8.49 -24.42 2.98
CA GLN A 150 8.61 -23.84 1.64
C GLN A 150 9.23 -24.84 0.65
N ALA A 151 10.31 -25.53 1.04
CA ALA A 151 10.93 -26.56 0.19
C ALA A 151 10.01 -27.77 -0.03
N TYR A 152 9.15 -28.09 0.95
CA TYR A 152 8.24 -29.22 0.86
C TYR A 152 6.88 -28.87 0.21
N TRP A 153 6.64 -27.59 -0.07
CA TRP A 153 5.35 -27.08 -0.55
C TRP A 153 4.85 -27.74 -1.84
N GLU A 154 5.76 -28.13 -2.73
CA GLU A 154 5.44 -28.81 -3.99
C GLU A 154 4.89 -30.23 -3.79
N PHE A 155 5.15 -30.85 -2.63
CA PHE A 155 4.75 -32.22 -2.30
C PHE A 155 3.46 -32.27 -1.47
N ILE A 156 2.90 -31.12 -1.08
CA ILE A 156 1.64 -31.05 -0.34
C ILE A 156 0.47 -31.19 -1.34
N ASP A 157 -0.44 -32.12 -1.08
CA ASP A 157 -1.67 -32.25 -1.85
C ASP A 157 -2.64 -31.09 -1.52
N LYS A 158 -2.64 -30.08 -2.39
CA LYS A 158 -3.40 -28.84 -2.21
C LYS A 158 -4.91 -29.05 -2.36
N LEU A 159 -5.32 -30.03 -3.17
CA LEU A 159 -6.73 -30.35 -3.39
C LEU A 159 -7.38 -30.89 -2.12
N HIS A 160 -6.60 -31.58 -1.28
CA HIS A 160 -7.08 -32.07 0.01
C HIS A 160 -7.35 -30.94 1.03
N TYR A 161 -6.65 -29.82 0.92
CA TYR A 161 -6.73 -28.70 1.86
C TYR A 161 -7.52 -27.48 1.33
N GLY A 162 -8.09 -27.57 0.12
CA GLY A 162 -8.83 -26.46 -0.49
C GLY A 162 -7.96 -25.24 -0.81
N LEU A 163 -6.66 -25.47 -1.07
CA LEU A 163 -5.66 -24.45 -1.43
C LEU A 163 -5.40 -24.40 -2.95
#